data_AF-K9RZ43-F1
#
_entry.id   AF-K9RZ43-F1
#
_cell.length_a   1.000
_cell.length_b   1.000
_cell.length_c   1.000
_cell.angle_alpha   90.00
_cell.angle_beta   90.00
_cell.angle_gamma   90.00
#
_symmetry.space_group_name_H-M   'P 1'
#
loop_
_entity.id
_entity.type
_entity.pdbx_description
1 polymer ?
#
loop_
_entity_poly.entity_id
_entity_poly.type
_entity_poly.pdbx_seq_one_letter_code
_entity_poly.pdbx_strand_id
1 'polypeptide(L)' 'MIQGKSVEINENYLQIEVMDGRIISIPLSWYTPLVLASSEQREQFRFIARNTMIEWEDLDLHLDIEEMFRVNLEQAA' A
#
# COMPACT_ATOMS: atom_id res chain seq x y z
N MET A 1 9.00 -5.28 -12.90
CA MET A 1 7.87 -5.41 -11.97
C MET A 1 8.40 -5.24 -10.56
N ILE A 2 7.85 -4.28 -9.82
CA ILE A 2 8.24 -4.03 -8.43
C ILE A 2 7.41 -4.97 -7.55
N GLN A 3 8.07 -5.75 -6.69
CA GLN A 3 7.42 -6.74 -5.84
C GLN A 3 7.51 -6.33 -4.38
N GLY A 4 6.39 -6.39 -3.67
CA GLY A 4 6.31 -6.17 -2.23
C GLY A 4 6.90 -7.32 -1.43
N LYS A 5 7.51 -6.95 -0.31
CA LYS A 5 8.13 -7.83 0.68
C LYS A 5 7.40 -7.80 2.01
N SER A 6 7.03 -6.61 2.49
CA SER A 6 6.24 -6.43 3.70
C SER A 6 5.36 -5.18 3.60
N VAL A 7 4.32 -5.14 4.42
CA VAL A 7 3.45 -3.98 4.61
C VAL A 7 3.39 -3.67 6.10
N GLU A 8 3.59 -2.41 6.45
CA GLU A 8 3.42 -1.89 7.80
C GLU A 8 2.47 -0.69 7.75
N ILE A 9 1.49 -0.67 8.65
CA ILE A 9 0.55 0.45 8.76
C ILE A 9 0.60 0.99 10.18
N ASN A 10 0.84 2.29 10.30
CA ASN A 10 0.71 3.03 11.56
C ASN A 10 -0.36 4.11 11.41
N GLU A 11 -0.53 4.94 12.44
CA GLU A 11 -1.57 5.99 12.46
C GLU A 11 -1.46 7.01 11.32
N ASN A 12 -0.27 7.19 10.76
CA ASN A 12 0.03 8.24 9.79
C ASN A 12 0.36 7.72 8.40
N TYR A 13 0.96 6.53 8.28
CA TYR A 13 1.52 6.03 7.03
C TYR A 13 1.18 4.57 6.75
N LEU A 14 1.00 4.28 5.46
CA LEU A 14 1.13 2.96 4.86
C LEU A 14 2.55 2.85 4.30
N GLN A 15 3.29 1.85 4.76
CA GLN A 15 4.67 1.60 4.36
C GLN A 15 4.79 0.23 3.69
N ILE A 16 5.50 0.19 2.57
CA ILE A 16 5.75 -1.03 1.80
C ILE A 16 7.24 -1.18 1.59
N GLU A 17 7.84 -2.23 2.12
CA GLU A 17 9.18 -2.66 1.72
C GLU A 17 9.05 -3.46 0.42
N VAL A 18 9.88 -3.16 -0.57
CA VAL A 18 9.94 -3.93 -1.82
C VAL A 18 11.20 -4.79 -1.86
N MET A 19 11.25 -5.79 -2.75
CA MET A 19 12.31 -6.81 -2.78
C MET A 19 13.74 -6.26 -2.96
N ASP A 20 13.90 -5.06 -3.49
CA ASP A 20 15.22 -4.41 -3.63
C ASP A 20 15.67 -3.61 -2.41
N GLY A 21 14.88 -3.63 -1.32
CA GLY A 21 15.19 -2.97 -0.05
C GLY A 21 14.75 -1.51 0.05
N ARG A 22 14.12 -0.94 -0.99
CA ARG A 22 13.46 0.38 -0.87
C ARG A 22 12.20 0.28 -0.01
N ILE A 23 11.89 1.36 0.67
CA ILE A 23 10.64 1.53 1.42
C ILE A 23 9.85 2.68 0.77
N ILE A 24 8.62 2.39 0.37
CA ILE A 24 7.64 3.40 -0.02
C ILE A 24 6.86 3.77 1.22
N SER A 25 6.73 5.06 1.53
CA SER A 25 5.93 5.54 2.65
C SER A 25 4.98 6.60 2.15
N ILE A 26 3.67 6.37 2.30
CA ILE A 26 2.63 7.29 1.85
C ILE A 26 1.61 7.54 2.96
N PRO A 27 0.99 8.73 3.01
CA PRO A 27 0.02 9.05 4.04
C PRO A 27 -1.14 8.04 4.05
N LEU A 28 -1.45 7.50 5.23
CA LEU A 28 -2.60 6.61 5.40
C LEU A 28 -3.91 7.30 5.03
N SER A 29 -3.97 8.62 5.22
CA SER A 29 -5.12 9.48 4.89
C SER A 29 -5.52 9.46 3.41
N TRP A 30 -4.67 8.96 2.50
CA TRP A 30 -5.02 8.77 1.10
C TRP A 30 -5.97 7.59 0.87
N TYR A 31 -6.10 6.69 1.84
CA TYR A 31 -6.90 5.47 1.75
C TYR A 31 -7.94 5.43 2.85
N THR A 32 -9.10 6.05 2.61
CA THR A 32 -10.24 6.06 3.54
C THR A 32 -10.59 4.67 4.09
N PRO A 33 -10.61 3.57 3.31
CA PRO A 33 -10.90 2.24 3.86
C PRO A 33 -9.91 1.82 4.96
N LEU A 34 -8.61 2.08 4.77
CA LEU A 34 -7.59 1.75 5.77
C LEU A 34 -7.67 2.68 6.99
N VAL A 35 -8.03 3.95 6.81
CA VAL A 35 -8.25 4.89 7.93
C VAL A 35 -9.37 4.39 8.84
N LEU A 36 -10.47 3.89 8.27
CA LEU A 36 -11.64 3.42 9.01
C LEU A 36 -11.52 1.98 9.53
N ALA A 37 -10.57 1.21 9.01
CA ALA A 37 -10.33 -0.17 9.40
C ALA A 37 -9.79 -0.28 10.84
N SER A 38 -10.19 -1.35 11.54
CA SER A 38 -9.57 -1.74 12.81
C SER A 38 -8.12 -2.19 12.60
N SER A 39 -7.32 -2.24 13.67
CA SER A 39 -5.95 -2.78 13.59
C SER A 39 -5.93 -4.22 13.04
N GLU A 40 -6.90 -5.05 13.45
CA GLU A 40 -7.03 -6.42 12.96
C GLU A 40 -7.29 -6.45 11.45
N GLN A 41 -8.24 -5.65 10.96
CA GLN A 41 -8.53 -5.56 9.53
C GLN A 41 -7.32 -5.06 8.72
N ARG A 42 -6.55 -4.11 9.25
CA ARG A 42 -5.31 -3.62 8.59
C ARG A 42 -4.25 -4.71 8.47
N GLU A 43 -4.18 -5.62 9.45
CA GLU A 43 -3.24 -6.74 9.43
C GLU A 43 -3.70 -7.90 8.53
N GLN A 44 -4.99 -7.99 8.19
CA GLN A 44 -5.55 -9.00 7.29
C GLN A 44 -5.37 -8.63 5.80
N PHE A 45 -4.12 -8.46 5.37
CA PHE A 45 -3.78 -8.28 3.95
C PHE A 45 -3.09 -9.50 3.35
N ARG A 46 -3.10 -9.58 2.03
CA ARG A 46 -2.28 -10.53 1.27
C ARG A 46 -1.64 -9.88 0.05
N PHE A 47 -0.45 -10.36 -0.29
CA PHE A 47 0.15 -10.07 -1.59
C PHE A 47 -0.48 -10.97 -2.66
N ILE A 48 -0.87 -10.39 -3.79
CA ILE A 48 -1.44 -11.09 -4.95
C ILE A 48 -0.66 -10.74 -6.23
N ALA A 49 -1.02 -11.35 -7.35
CA ALA A 49 -0.44 -11.07 -8.67
C ALA A 49 1.10 -11.17 -8.70
N ARG A 50 1.69 -12.21 -8.08
CA ARG A 50 3.15 -12.36 -7.91
C ARG A 50 3.78 -11.22 -7.08
N ASN A 51 3.08 -10.82 -6.03
CA ASN A 51 3.47 -9.78 -5.07
C ASN A 51 3.58 -8.37 -5.66
N THR A 52 2.93 -8.08 -6.79
CA THR A 52 2.88 -6.72 -7.34
C THR A 52 1.69 -5.92 -6.82
N MET A 53 0.72 -6.58 -6.20
CA MET A 53 -0.46 -5.96 -5.61
C MET A 53 -0.69 -6.43 -4.18
N ILE A 54 -1.36 -5.60 -3.40
CA ILE A 54 -1.80 -5.89 -2.03
C ILE A 54 -3.32 -5.87 -2.00
N GLU A 55 -3.93 -6.84 -1.33
CA GLU A 55 -5.38 -6.96 -1.19
C GLU A 55 -5.78 -7.05 0.28
N TRP A 56 -6.78 -6.26 0.66
CA TRP A 56 -7.57 -6.41 1.88
C TRP A 56 -8.97 -6.85 1.49
N GLU A 57 -9.25 -8.15 1.58
CA GLU A 57 -10.53 -8.74 1.13
C GLU A 57 -11.73 -8.18 1.89
N ASP A 58 -11.61 -8.09 3.22
CA ASP A 58 -12.67 -7.55 4.09
C ASP A 58 -13.00 -6.07 3.85
N LEU A 59 -12.07 -5.34 3.21
CA LEU A 59 -12.20 -3.92 2.92
C LEU A 59 -12.53 -3.63 1.44
N ASP A 60 -12.65 -4.67 0.60
CA ASP A 60 -12.79 -4.57 -0.85
C ASP A 60 -11.75 -3.61 -1.48
N LEU A 61 -10.51 -3.69 -0.98
CA LEU A 61 -9.42 -2.79 -1.36
C LEU A 61 -8.26 -3.55 -1.99
N HIS A 62 -7.86 -3.12 -3.18
CA HIS A 62 -6.61 -3.52 -3.82
C HIS A 62 -5.69 -2.31 -4.04
N LEU A 63 -4.38 -2.49 -3.89
CA LEU A 63 -3.36 -1.49 -4.19
C LEU A 63 -2.31 -2.07 -5.13
N ASP A 64 -2.01 -1.36 -6.21
CA ASP A 64 -0.91 -1.69 -7.12
C ASP A 64 0.37 -0.98 -6.67
N ILE A 65 1.41 -1.76 -6.38
CA ILE A 65 2.70 -1.23 -5.90
C ILE A 65 3.38 -0.37 -6.97
N GLU A 66 3.20 -0.69 -8.25
CA GLU A 66 3.83 0.05 -9.35
C GLU A 66 3.21 1.45 -9.50
N GLU A 67 1.89 1.57 -9.31
CA GLU A 67 1.20 2.86 -9.31
C GLU A 67 1.67 3.79 -8.18
N MET A 68 2.14 3.24 -7.05
CA MET A 68 2.67 4.02 -5.93
C MET A 68 4.01 4.70 -6.26
N PHE A 69 4.72 4.26 -7.31
CA PHE A 69 5.92 4.93 -7.82
C PHE A 69 5.63 5.93 -8.95
N ARG A 70 4.39 6.01 -9.42
CA ARG A 70 4.03 6.88 -10.52
C ARG A 70 4.16 8.34 -10.08
N VAL A 71 5.05 9.08 -10.74
CA VAL A 71 5.13 10.53 -10.58
C VAL A 71 3.95 11.15 -11.33
N ASN A 72 3.08 11.86 -10.61
CA ASN A 72 2.08 12.69 -11.27
C ASN A 72 2.72 14.00 -11.71
N LEU A 73 3.02 14.11 -13.02
CA LEU A 73 3.64 15.31 -13.61
C LEU A 73 2.66 16.50 -13.70
N GLU A 74 1.35 16.29 -13.47
CA GLU A 74 0.35 17.35 -13.57
C GLU A 74 0.26 18.25 -12.32
N GLN A 75 0.87 17.85 -11.19
CA GLN A 75 0.95 18.68 -9.98
C GLN A 75 2.21 19.55 -9.92
N ALA A 76 3.06 19.50 -10.95
CA ALA A 76 4.34 20.22 -11.01
C ALA A 76 4.29 21.53 -11.85
N ALA A 77 3.11 22.03 -12.21
CA ALA A 77 2.91 23.26 -12.99
C ALA A 77 2.11 24.31 -12.22
#